data_AF-A0A7S3YGM6-F1
#
_entry.id   AF-A0A7S3YGM6-F1
#
_cell.length_a   1.000
_cell.length_b   1.000
_cell.length_c   1.000
_cell.angle_alpha   90.00
_cell.angle_beta   90.00
_cell.angle_gamma   90.00
#
_symmetry.space_group_name_H-M   'P 1'
#
loop_
_entity.id
_entity.type
_entity.pdbx_description
1 polymer ?
#
loop_
_entity_poly.entity_id
_entity_poly.type
_entity_poly.pdbx_seq_one_letter_code
_entity_poly.pdbx_strand_id
1 'polypeptide(L)'
;AGAASAVHAYDRKQRLREEFATGVVKFNQNPYKGVEYLSRCGHFPMEPEPVAAWLHERRDDLDKTQIGELLGKEKDYKGGFGVAVLHAYVEQMDFEGLRID
;
A
#
# COMPACT_ATOMS: atom_id res chain seq x y z
N ALA A 1 -37.10 7.74 4.01
CA ALA A 1 -35.77 8.23 3.60
C ALA A 1 -34.59 7.48 4.26
N GLY A 2 -34.70 6.94 5.49
CA GLY A 2 -33.55 6.32 6.20
C GLY A 2 -33.06 4.96 5.67
N ALA A 3 -33.94 4.09 5.17
CA ALA A 3 -33.57 2.74 4.72
C ALA A 3 -32.66 2.74 3.46
N ALA A 4 -32.94 3.62 2.48
CA ALA A 4 -32.13 3.73 1.27
C ALA A 4 -30.70 4.24 1.55
N SER A 5 -30.55 5.16 2.51
CA SER A 5 -29.25 5.68 2.93
C SER A 5 -28.39 4.61 3.62
N ALA A 6 -29.00 3.78 4.46
CA ALA A 6 -28.30 2.68 5.13
C ALA A 6 -27.83 1.59 4.15
N VAL A 7 -28.65 1.24 3.16
CA VAL A 7 -28.27 0.28 2.10
C VAL A 7 -27.10 0.82 1.27
N HIS A 8 -27.15 2.08 0.83
CA HIS A 8 -26.04 2.69 0.08
C HIS A 8 -24.74 2.77 0.90
N ALA A 9 -24.83 3.04 2.20
CA ALA A 9 -23.66 3.05 3.09
C ALA A 9 -23.07 1.63 3.25
N TYR A 10 -23.93 0.61 3.34
CA TYR A 10 -23.52 -0.78 3.41
C TYR A 10 -22.82 -1.24 2.12
N ASP A 11 -23.41 -0.97 0.96
CA ASP A 11 -22.86 -1.34 -0.35
C ASP A 11 -21.49 -0.68 -0.58
N ARG A 12 -21.35 0.61 -0.21
CA ARG A 12 -20.07 1.31 -0.27
C ARG A 12 -19.02 0.64 0.61
N LYS A 13 -19.38 0.27 1.84
CA LYS A 13 -18.45 -0.37 2.78
C LYS A 13 -18.01 -1.75 2.27
N GLN A 14 -18.91 -2.53 1.69
CA GLN A 14 -18.57 -3.83 1.11
C GLN A 14 -17.64 -3.66 -0.10
N ARG A 15 -17.98 -2.75 -1.01
CA ARG A 15 -17.13 -2.45 -2.18
C ARG A 15 -15.71 -2.06 -1.78
N LEU A 16 -15.55 -1.14 -0.82
CA LEU A 16 -14.23 -0.72 -0.34
C LEU A 16 -13.42 -1.89 0.23
N ARG A 17 -14.07 -2.85 0.88
CA ARG A 17 -13.41 -4.05 1.41
C ARG A 17 -12.97 -4.99 0.30
N GLU A 18 -13.82 -5.21 -0.70
CA GLU A 18 -13.53 -6.06 -1.85
C GLU A 18 -12.42 -5.48 -2.73
N GLU A 19 -12.46 -4.16 -3.00
CA GLU A 19 -11.39 -3.44 -3.69
C GLU A 19 -10.08 -3.58 -2.90
N PHE A 20 -10.12 -3.36 -1.58
CA PHE A 20 -8.92 -3.50 -0.76
C PHE A 20 -8.32 -4.92 -0.80
N ALA A 21 -9.15 -5.95 -0.59
CA ALA A 21 -8.72 -7.34 -0.64
C ALA A 21 -8.16 -7.72 -2.02
N THR A 22 -8.79 -7.23 -3.09
CA THR A 22 -8.31 -7.40 -4.46
C THR A 22 -6.95 -6.73 -4.66
N GLY A 23 -6.74 -5.54 -4.09
CA GLY A 23 -5.48 -4.83 -4.11
C GLY A 23 -4.34 -5.59 -3.45
N VAL A 24 -4.59 -6.20 -2.29
CA VAL A 24 -3.63 -7.08 -1.59
C VAL A 24 -3.26 -8.28 -2.44
N VAL A 25 -4.24 -8.97 -3.03
CA VAL A 25 -3.98 -10.12 -3.93
C VAL A 25 -3.13 -9.70 -5.13
N LYS A 26 -3.44 -8.54 -5.74
CA LYS A 26 -2.66 -8.00 -6.87
C LYS A 26 -1.26 -7.62 -6.45
N PHE A 27 -1.09 -7.02 -5.27
CA PHE A 27 0.23 -6.68 -4.72
C PHE A 27 1.10 -7.92 -4.56
N ASN A 28 0.54 -8.99 -3.98
CA ASN A 28 1.26 -10.25 -3.77
C ASN A 28 1.63 -10.96 -5.08
N GLN A 29 1.02 -10.59 -6.22
CA GLN A 29 1.40 -11.06 -7.55
C GLN A 29 2.39 -10.12 -8.26
N ASN A 30 2.22 -8.82 -8.07
CA ASN A 30 3.08 -7.77 -8.59
C ASN A 30 2.86 -6.47 -7.78
N PRO A 31 3.85 -5.97 -7.05
CA PRO A 31 3.64 -4.93 -6.04
C PRO A 31 3.20 -3.61 -6.69
N TYR A 32 3.77 -3.26 -7.83
CA TYR A 32 3.42 -2.04 -8.56
C TYR A 32 1.98 -2.07 -9.06
N LYS A 33 1.50 -3.22 -9.57
CA LYS A 33 0.10 -3.36 -10.02
C LYS A 33 -0.88 -3.31 -8.85
N GLY A 34 -0.51 -3.86 -7.69
CA GLY A 34 -1.31 -3.75 -6.47
C GLY A 34 -1.47 -2.31 -6.01
N VAL A 35 -0.36 -1.59 -5.90
CA VAL A 35 -0.32 -0.16 -5.55
C VAL A 35 -1.12 0.68 -6.54
N GLU A 36 -0.88 0.52 -7.84
CA GLU A 36 -1.60 1.26 -8.89
C GLU A 36 -3.11 0.98 -8.85
N TYR A 37 -3.51 -0.27 -8.65
CA TYR A 37 -4.91 -0.64 -8.53
C TYR A 37 -5.59 0.04 -7.33
N LEU A 38 -4.99 -0.05 -6.14
CA LEU A 38 -5.52 0.56 -4.93
C LEU A 38 -5.60 2.08 -5.06
N SER A 39 -4.60 2.70 -5.69
CA SER A 39 -4.61 4.13 -5.94
C SER A 39 -5.71 4.54 -6.90
N ARG A 40 -5.91 3.80 -7.99
CA ARG A 40 -7.01 4.03 -8.94
C ARG A 40 -8.39 3.83 -8.31
N CYS A 41 -8.53 2.93 -7.35
CA CYS A 41 -9.75 2.75 -6.55
C CYS A 41 -9.95 3.87 -5.52
N GLY A 42 -8.97 4.76 -5.33
CA GLY A 42 -9.06 5.92 -4.44
C GLY A 42 -8.74 5.60 -2.98
N HIS A 43 -8.05 4.49 -2.69
CA HIS A 43 -7.66 4.16 -1.31
C HIS A 43 -6.54 5.07 -0.78
N PHE A 44 -5.59 5.45 -1.65
CA PHE A 44 -4.50 6.38 -1.35
C PHE A 44 -3.91 6.92 -2.67
N PRO A 45 -3.28 8.11 -2.68
CA PRO A 45 -2.62 8.61 -3.88
C PRO A 45 -1.34 7.81 -4.18
N MET A 46 -0.92 7.80 -5.45
CA MET A 46 0.27 7.08 -5.90
C MET A 46 1.53 7.90 -5.60
N GLU A 47 1.78 8.11 -4.32
CA GLU A 47 2.85 8.93 -3.76
C GLU A 47 3.69 8.11 -2.75
N PRO A 48 4.98 8.43 -2.56
CA PRO A 48 5.86 7.62 -1.72
C PRO A 48 5.38 7.41 -0.28
N GLU A 49 4.96 8.48 0.39
CA GLU A 49 4.62 8.50 1.82
C GLU A 49 3.32 7.72 2.12
N PRO A 50 2.22 7.91 1.38
CA PRO A 50 1.00 7.11 1.54
C PRO A 50 1.22 5.63 1.25
N VAL A 51 2.04 5.31 0.24
CA VAL A 51 2.36 3.91 -0.08
C VAL A 51 3.19 3.30 1.05
N ALA A 52 4.21 4.00 1.55
CA ALA A 52 5.01 3.56 2.68
C ALA A 52 4.16 3.32 3.94
N ALA A 53 3.24 4.23 4.26
CA ALA A 53 2.31 4.09 5.37
C ALA A 53 1.43 2.84 5.21
N TRP A 54 0.88 2.62 4.01
CA TRP A 54 0.09 1.42 3.71
C TRP A 54 0.89 0.13 3.87
N LEU A 55 2.16 0.10 3.42
CA LEU A 55 3.04 -1.06 3.59
C LEU A 55 3.26 -1.38 5.08
N HIS A 56 3.46 -0.37 5.92
CA HIS A 56 3.59 -0.54 7.38
C HIS A 56 2.29 -1.05 8.01
N GLU A 57 1.16 -0.39 7.69
CA GLU A 57 -0.16 -0.73 8.23
C GLU A 57 -0.60 -2.16 7.88
N ARG A 58 -0.16 -2.67 6.72
CA ARG A 58 -0.62 -3.96 6.15
C ARG A 58 0.47 -5.01 6.05
N ARG A 59 1.60 -4.82 6.72
CA ARG A 59 2.76 -5.72 6.68
C ARG A 59 2.44 -7.20 6.93
N ASP A 60 1.39 -7.50 7.67
CA ASP A 60 0.98 -8.86 8.04
C ASP A 60 0.08 -9.52 6.96
N ASP A 61 -0.56 -8.69 6.11
CA ASP A 61 -1.41 -9.13 4.98
C ASP A 61 -0.62 -9.23 3.65
N LEU A 62 0.53 -8.57 3.59
CA LEU A 62 1.36 -8.44 2.38
C LEU A 62 2.51 -9.45 2.36
N ASP A 63 2.80 -9.97 1.17
CA ASP A 63 3.99 -10.80 0.96
C ASP A 63 5.26 -9.96 1.14
N LYS A 64 6.05 -10.29 2.16
CA LYS A 64 7.29 -9.59 2.52
C LYS A 64 8.34 -9.61 1.40
N THR A 65 8.34 -10.65 0.57
CA THR A 65 9.19 -10.70 -0.62
C THR A 65 8.77 -9.64 -1.63
N GLN A 66 7.47 -9.41 -1.81
CA GLN A 66 6.94 -8.38 -2.71
C GLN A 66 7.15 -6.96 -2.17
N ILE A 67 7.10 -6.78 -0.84
CA ILE A 67 7.53 -5.53 -0.21
C ILE A 67 9.01 -5.26 -0.55
N GLY A 68 9.89 -6.24 -0.32
CA GLY A 68 11.31 -6.12 -0.66
C GLY A 68 11.55 -5.85 -2.14
N GLU A 69 10.80 -6.51 -3.03
CA GLU A 69 10.90 -6.28 -4.47
C GLU A 69 10.51 -4.85 -4.87
N LEU A 70 9.46 -4.27 -4.26
CA LEU A 70 9.05 -2.89 -4.52
C LEU A 70 10.12 -1.88 -4.08
N LEU A 71 10.62 -2.05 -2.85
CA LEU A 71 11.54 -1.12 -2.21
C LEU A 71 12.97 -1.24 -2.78
N GLY A 72 13.34 -2.43 -3.26
CA GLY A 72 14.68 -2.75 -3.72
C GLY A 72 14.90 -2.67 -5.24
N LYS A 73 13.93 -2.17 -6.03
CA LYS A 73 14.16 -1.97 -7.47
C LYS A 73 15.25 -0.93 -7.73
N GLU A 74 15.89 -1.06 -8.89
CA GLU A 74 16.89 -0.14 -9.39
C GLU A 74 16.36 1.31 -9.45
N LYS A 75 17.24 2.28 -9.18
CA LYS A 75 16.90 3.70 -9.09
C LYS A 75 16.23 4.26 -10.36
N ASP A 76 16.54 3.72 -11.53
CA ASP A 76 15.96 4.18 -12.80
C ASP A 76 14.61 3.52 -13.13
N TYR A 77 14.26 2.44 -12.42
CA TYR A 77 13.00 1.73 -12.65
C TYR A 77 11.80 2.59 -12.26
N LYS A 78 10.89 2.82 -13.21
CA LYS A 78 9.70 3.68 -13.05
C LYS A 78 10.04 5.06 -12.44
N GLY A 79 11.15 5.66 -12.86
CA GLY A 79 11.58 6.98 -12.39
C GLY A 79 11.99 7.02 -10.92
N GLY A 80 12.41 5.89 -10.34
CA GLY A 80 12.88 5.83 -8.95
C GLY A 80 11.80 5.79 -7.90
N PHE A 81 10.55 5.51 -8.29
CA PHE A 81 9.42 5.44 -7.36
C PHE A 81 9.68 4.46 -6.20
N GLY A 82 10.22 3.26 -6.48
CA GLY A 82 10.53 2.27 -5.43
C GLY A 82 11.52 2.78 -4.39
N VAL A 83 12.56 3.51 -4.84
CA VAL A 83 13.57 4.11 -3.97
C VAL A 83 12.97 5.26 -3.16
N ALA A 84 12.10 6.08 -3.76
CA ALA A 84 11.41 7.13 -3.03
C ALA A 84 10.49 6.56 -1.93
N VAL A 85 9.77 5.47 -2.23
CA VAL A 85 8.94 4.75 -1.24
C VAL A 85 9.83 4.14 -0.14
N LEU A 86 11.01 3.60 -0.48
CA LEU A 86 11.97 3.11 0.52
C LEU A 86 12.41 4.21 1.48
N HIS A 87 12.74 5.40 0.99
CA HIS A 87 13.10 6.53 1.85
C HIS A 87 11.95 6.87 2.81
N ALA A 88 10.73 7.04 2.28
CA ALA A 88 9.55 7.32 3.11
C ALA A 88 9.24 6.18 4.11
N TYR A 89 9.49 4.92 3.74
CA TYR A 89 9.30 3.77 4.60
C TYR A 89 10.27 3.76 5.78
N VAL A 90 11.54 4.10 5.55
CA VAL A 90 12.58 4.21 6.58
C VAL A 90 12.34 5.42 7.49
N GLU A 91 11.88 6.55 6.94
CA GLU A 91 11.54 7.75 7.74
C GLU A 91 10.41 7.52 8.75
N GLN A 92 9.55 6.51 8.51
CA GLN A 92 8.46 6.13 9.41
C GLN A 92 8.89 5.10 10.48
N MET A 93 10.14 4.66 10.45
CA MET A 93 10.68 3.72 11.43
C MET A 93 11.46 4.44 12.52
N ASP A 94 11.30 3.99 13.76
CA ASP A 94 12.08 4.48 14.89
C ASP A 94 13.28 3.54 15.14
N PHE A 95 14.48 4.07 14.90
CA PHE A 95 15.74 3.38 15.14
C PHE A 95 16.48 3.93 16.38
N GLU A 96 15.90 4.88 17.13
CA GLU A 96 16.56 5.48 18.27
C GLU A 96 16.91 4.42 19.33
N GLY A 97 18.17 4.41 19.78
CA GLY A 97 18.65 3.48 20.80
C GLY A 97 18.85 2.03 20.34
N LEU A 98 18.59 1.70 19.06
CA LEU A 98 18.92 0.39 18.50
C LEU A 98 20.43 0.28 18.23
N ARG A 99 20.98 -0.93 18.42
CA ARG A 99 22.37 -1.24 18.09
C ARG A 99 22.42 -1.91 16.72
N ILE A 100 23.44 -1.54 15.94
CA ILE A 100 23.82 -2.28 14.74
C ILE A 100 24.47 -3.58 15.20
N ASP A 101 23.99 -4.71 14.67
CA ASP A 101 24.50 -6.06 14.93
C ASP A 101 25.68 -6.46 14.04
#